data_AF-A0A2N2DJQ8-F1
#
_entry.id   AF-A0A2N2DJQ8-F1
#
_cell.length_a   1.000
_cell.length_b   1.000
_cell.length_c   1.000
_cell.angle_alpha   90.00
_cell.angle_beta   90.00
_cell.angle_gamma   90.00
#
_symmetry.space_group_name_H-M   'P 1'
#
loop_
_entity.id
_entity.type
_entity.pdbx_description
1 polymer ?
#
loop_
_entity_poly.entity_id
_entity_poly.type
_entity_poly.pdbx_seq_one_letter_code
_entity_poly.pdbx_strand_id
1 'polypeptide(L)'
;MIAVAKKALFEQKITCPVCENGFTITRVRSSACFVLRRESDFRVKYRDLDPLLYSIWVCPNCQYANMENEFVKGLSENDKKKLKTELPPLKSSEPDLWHERTPETALRAVHLALRSAIIRQAPAIVMAGLFLRGSWIFREIGNTEMEKEFLGKAKRLYEYSFEKESNRYLEQMGQARVMYLIGELNRKLGNFDDAVRWFSRILSNRNMVVEPDLQRLIRDQWEVAREEHKKGSAGEPQEEKKEMKPVEISIVLGHEQAEWLKHVVQRSFEYHGARIEDAEIIKVIIELLAEKYPDLALKSVEELKNLLAV
;
A
#
# COMPACT_ATOMS: atom_id res chain seq x y z
N MET A 1 -10.63 25.60 8.19
CA MET A 1 -10.45 24.36 7.39
C MET A 1 -11.65 24.07 6.47
N ILE A 2 -12.90 24.12 6.95
CA ILE A 2 -14.12 23.80 6.15
C ILE A 2 -14.26 24.62 4.85
N ALA A 3 -13.93 25.91 4.86
CA ALA A 3 -14.02 26.76 3.66
C ALA A 3 -12.94 26.45 2.58
N VAL A 4 -11.82 25.86 2.97
CA VAL A 4 -10.73 25.47 2.05
C VAL A 4 -11.09 24.17 1.34
N ALA A 5 -11.67 23.19 2.05
CA ALA A 5 -12.10 21.91 1.49
C ALA A 5 -13.16 22.08 0.37
N LYS A 6 -14.17 22.93 0.57
CA LYS A 6 -15.23 23.17 -0.44
C LYS A 6 -14.74 23.76 -1.76
N LYS A 7 -13.65 24.53 -1.77
CA LYS A 7 -13.06 25.05 -3.02
C LYS A 7 -12.04 24.09 -3.62
N ALA A 8 -11.41 23.25 -2.81
CA ALA A 8 -10.38 22.30 -3.22
C ALA A 8 -10.96 21.02 -3.84
N LEU A 9 -12.19 20.65 -3.48
CA LEU A 9 -12.82 19.42 -3.92
C LEU A 9 -13.80 19.63 -5.08
N PHE A 10 -14.00 18.58 -5.86
CA PHE A 10 -15.06 18.49 -6.86
C PHE A 10 -15.55 17.07 -7.03
N GLU A 11 -16.82 16.95 -7.39
CA GLU A 11 -17.45 15.66 -7.66
C GLU A 11 -17.34 15.30 -9.15
N GLN A 12 -17.16 14.02 -9.43
CA GLN A 12 -17.17 13.47 -10.78
C GLN A 12 -18.00 12.20 -10.81
N LYS A 13 -18.91 12.10 -11.78
CA LYS A 13 -19.65 10.86 -12.06
C LYS A 13 -18.75 9.89 -12.83
N ILE A 14 -18.72 8.64 -12.38
CA ILE A 14 -17.98 7.55 -13.03
C ILE A 14 -18.81 6.27 -13.02
N THR A 15 -18.43 5.32 -13.86
CA THR A 15 -19.05 3.99 -13.92
C THR A 15 -18.06 2.95 -13.41
N CYS A 16 -18.50 2.06 -12.53
CA CYS A 16 -17.65 0.98 -12.04
C CYS A 16 -17.32 -0.02 -13.17
N PRO A 17 -16.05 -0.36 -13.42
CA PRO A 17 -15.67 -1.32 -14.47
C PRO A 17 -16.00 -2.77 -14.10
N VAL A 18 -16.37 -3.04 -12.85
CA VAL A 18 -16.77 -4.37 -12.36
C VAL A 18 -18.27 -4.53 -12.41
N CYS A 19 -19.04 -3.75 -11.65
CA CYS A 19 -20.49 -3.94 -11.54
C CYS A 19 -21.31 -3.01 -12.43
N GLU A 20 -20.67 -2.18 -13.25
CA GLU A 20 -21.31 -1.29 -14.25
C GLU A 20 -22.27 -0.24 -13.67
N ASN A 21 -22.32 -0.11 -12.34
CA ASN A 21 -23.12 0.91 -11.66
C ASN A 21 -22.44 2.28 -11.74
N GLY A 22 -23.22 3.31 -12.00
CA GLY A 22 -22.79 4.70 -11.94
C GLY A 22 -22.76 5.21 -10.49
N PHE A 23 -21.71 5.94 -10.11
CA PHE A 23 -21.61 6.59 -8.81
C PHE A 23 -20.76 7.87 -8.89
N THR A 24 -20.79 8.66 -7.83
CA THR A 24 -20.02 9.89 -7.72
C THR A 24 -18.78 9.65 -6.86
N ILE A 25 -17.65 10.21 -7.30
CA ILE A 25 -16.41 10.28 -6.52
C ILE A 25 -16.07 11.73 -6.21
N THR A 26 -15.33 11.93 -5.13
CA THR A 26 -14.71 13.21 -4.78
C THR A 26 -13.25 13.25 -5.20
N ARG A 27 -12.83 14.34 -5.85
CA ARG A 27 -11.47 14.56 -6.33
C ARG A 27 -10.92 15.89 -5.85
N VAL A 28 -9.59 15.96 -5.72
CA VAL A 28 -8.89 17.22 -5.43
C VAL A 28 -8.60 17.95 -6.74
N ARG A 29 -8.95 19.24 -6.81
CA ARG A 29 -8.64 20.12 -7.93
C ARG A 29 -7.14 20.36 -7.99
N SER A 30 -6.56 20.28 -9.19
CA SER A 30 -5.14 20.57 -9.40
C SER A 30 -4.75 21.98 -8.93
N SER A 31 -5.66 22.95 -9.01
CA SER A 31 -5.45 24.32 -8.50
C SER A 31 -5.33 24.42 -6.98
N ALA A 32 -5.72 23.38 -6.24
CA ALA A 32 -5.56 23.28 -4.79
C ALA A 32 -4.32 22.45 -4.39
N CYS A 33 -3.65 21.80 -5.34
CA CYS A 33 -2.49 20.94 -5.11
C CYS A 33 -1.19 21.76 -5.03
N PHE A 34 -1.01 22.54 -3.97
CA PHE A 34 0.22 23.29 -3.76
C PHE A 34 1.31 22.43 -3.11
N VAL A 35 2.30 22.01 -3.90
CA VAL A 35 3.45 21.22 -3.44
C VAL A 35 4.35 22.06 -2.54
N LEU A 36 4.62 21.57 -1.33
CA LEU A 36 5.61 22.14 -0.41
C LEU A 36 7.00 21.55 -0.65
N ARG A 37 7.08 20.22 -0.69
CA ARG A 37 8.33 19.48 -0.91
C ARG A 37 8.04 18.07 -1.41
N ARG A 38 9.07 17.44 -1.95
CA ARG A 38 9.10 16.01 -2.24
C ARG A 38 10.09 15.35 -1.30
N GLU A 39 9.65 14.28 -0.66
CA GLU A 39 10.47 13.47 0.23
C GLU A 39 11.21 12.40 -0.57
N SER A 40 12.23 11.81 0.04
CA SER A 40 13.14 10.88 -0.60
C SER A 40 12.47 9.63 -1.15
N ASP A 41 11.39 9.15 -0.53
CA ASP A 41 10.60 8.01 -1.02
C ASP A 41 9.51 8.39 -2.03
N PHE A 42 9.61 9.57 -2.64
CA PHE A 42 8.65 10.16 -3.57
C PHE A 42 7.32 10.62 -2.95
N ARG A 43 7.18 10.63 -1.61
CA ARG A 43 6.03 11.30 -0.99
C ARG A 43 6.06 12.78 -1.33
N VAL A 44 4.98 13.29 -1.92
CA VAL A 44 4.78 14.73 -2.11
C VAL A 44 4.00 15.26 -0.93
N LYS A 45 4.53 16.29 -0.25
CA LYS A 45 3.84 17.02 0.80
C LYS A 45 3.14 18.23 0.21
N TYR A 46 1.86 18.38 0.52
CA TYR A 46 1.03 19.51 0.09
C TYR A 46 0.77 20.46 1.25
N ARG A 47 0.52 21.74 0.93
CA ARG A 47 0.31 22.78 1.94
C ARG A 47 -1.03 22.65 2.66
N ASP A 48 -2.06 22.41 1.88
CA ASP A 48 -3.45 22.43 2.33
C ASP A 48 -4.00 20.99 2.30
N LEU A 49 -4.80 20.65 1.30
CA LEU A 49 -5.40 19.33 1.16
C LEU A 49 -4.45 18.36 0.45
N ASP A 50 -4.21 17.20 1.05
CA ASP A 50 -3.37 16.16 0.47
C ASP A 50 -4.17 15.28 -0.52
N PRO A 51 -3.84 15.27 -1.83
CA PRO A 51 -4.47 14.39 -2.82
C PRO A 51 -4.28 12.90 -2.56
N LEU A 52 -3.30 12.50 -1.74
CA LEU A 52 -3.08 11.10 -1.36
C LEU A 52 -4.35 10.48 -0.76
N LEU A 53 -5.10 11.25 0.03
CA LEU A 53 -6.33 10.79 0.69
C LEU A 53 -7.44 10.39 -0.30
N TYR A 54 -7.36 10.88 -1.54
CA TYR A 54 -8.34 10.68 -2.61
C TYR A 54 -7.77 9.85 -3.77
N SER A 55 -6.55 9.32 -3.61
CA SER A 55 -5.83 8.62 -4.68
C SER A 55 -6.43 7.26 -5.06
N ILE A 56 -7.26 6.69 -4.18
CA ILE A 56 -7.94 5.40 -4.36
C ILE A 56 -9.45 5.62 -4.44
N TRP A 57 -10.04 5.15 -5.53
CA TRP A 57 -11.48 5.18 -5.74
C TRP A 57 -12.10 3.86 -5.32
N VAL A 58 -13.29 3.92 -4.73
CA VAL A 58 -14.02 2.76 -4.20
C VAL A 58 -15.44 2.76 -4.75
N CYS A 59 -15.86 1.66 -5.36
CA CYS A 59 -17.24 1.49 -5.79
C CYS A 59 -18.16 1.25 -4.57
N PRO A 60 -19.25 2.02 -4.37
CA PRO A 60 -20.18 1.79 -3.26
C PRO A 60 -20.97 0.49 -3.39
N ASN A 61 -21.12 -0.05 -4.60
CA ASN A 61 -21.94 -1.23 -4.84
C ASN A 61 -21.18 -2.55 -4.68
N CYS A 62 -20.02 -2.69 -5.32
CA CYS A 62 -19.24 -3.93 -5.27
C CYS A 62 -17.91 -3.80 -4.51
N GLN A 63 -17.59 -2.61 -3.97
CA GLN A 63 -16.35 -2.33 -3.24
C GLN A 63 -15.06 -2.58 -4.00
N TYR A 64 -15.13 -2.75 -5.32
CA TYR A 64 -13.95 -2.70 -6.15
C TYR A 64 -13.25 -1.36 -5.92
N ALA A 65 -11.97 -1.44 -5.57
CA ALA A 65 -11.16 -0.28 -5.29
C ALA A 65 -9.83 -0.34 -6.03
N ASN A 66 -9.40 0.79 -6.55
CA ASN A 66 -8.12 0.91 -7.22
C ASN A 66 -7.66 2.36 -7.26
N MET A 67 -6.39 2.57 -7.60
CA MET A 67 -5.87 3.91 -7.90
C MET A 67 -6.65 4.53 -9.07
N GLU A 68 -6.85 5.84 -9.02
CA GLU A 68 -7.61 6.61 -10.02
C GLU A 68 -7.28 6.19 -11.47
N ASN A 69 -6.00 6.18 -11.84
CA ASN A 69 -5.54 5.87 -13.20
C ASN A 69 -5.86 4.43 -13.62
N GLU A 70 -5.71 3.46 -12.71
CA GLU A 70 -5.99 2.05 -12.95
C GLU A 70 -7.49 1.72 -12.89
N PHE A 71 -8.27 2.53 -12.17
CA PHE A 71 -9.73 2.40 -12.16
C PHE A 71 -10.32 2.77 -13.53
N VAL A 72 -9.81 3.84 -14.16
CA VAL A 72 -10.30 4.35 -15.45
C VAL A 72 -9.81 3.53 -16.64
N LYS A 73 -8.59 2.98 -16.62
CA LYS A 73 -8.02 2.16 -17.71
C LYS A 73 -8.87 0.93 -18.07
N GLY A 74 -9.73 0.48 -17.17
CA GLY A 74 -10.59 -0.68 -17.37
C GLY A 74 -9.91 -2.00 -16.98
N LEU A 75 -10.70 -3.07 -16.98
CA LEU A 75 -10.32 -4.40 -16.53
C LEU A 75 -10.38 -5.39 -17.69
N SER A 76 -9.49 -6.39 -17.67
CA SER A 76 -9.63 -7.54 -18.56
C SER A 76 -10.92 -8.31 -18.23
N GLU A 77 -11.49 -9.03 -19.20
CA GLU A 77 -12.69 -9.84 -18.96
C GLU A 77 -12.46 -10.91 -17.87
N ASN A 78 -11.24 -11.45 -17.78
CA ASN A 78 -10.86 -12.38 -16.71
C ASN A 78 -10.86 -11.71 -15.34
N ASP A 79 -10.28 -10.52 -15.21
CA ASP A 79 -10.26 -9.76 -13.94
C ASP A 79 -11.69 -9.39 -13.52
N LYS A 80 -12.53 -8.93 -14.46
CA LYS A 80 -13.95 -8.63 -14.18
C LYS A 80 -14.67 -9.85 -13.65
N LYS A 81 -14.48 -11.01 -14.28
CA LYS A 81 -15.11 -12.27 -13.84
C LYS A 81 -14.67 -12.65 -12.44
N LYS A 82 -13.37 -12.64 -12.14
CA LYS A 82 -12.83 -12.91 -10.79
C LYS A 82 -13.44 -11.96 -9.76
N LEU A 83 -13.42 -10.66 -10.05
CA LEU A 83 -13.95 -9.64 -9.14
C LEU A 83 -15.45 -9.75 -8.92
N LYS A 84 -16.24 -10.00 -9.97
CA LYS A 84 -17.70 -10.21 -9.85
C LYS A 84 -18.03 -11.41 -8.95
N THR A 85 -17.20 -12.46 -8.99
CA THR A 85 -17.39 -13.67 -8.18
C THR A 85 -16.91 -13.49 -6.73
N GLU A 86 -15.73 -12.90 -6.54
CA GLU A 86 -14.99 -12.92 -5.26
C GLU A 86 -15.18 -11.65 -4.41
N LEU A 87 -15.79 -10.59 -4.96
CA LEU A 87 -16.26 -9.44 -4.19
C LEU A 87 -17.72 -9.65 -3.80
N PRO A 88 -18.04 -10.28 -2.66
CA PRO A 88 -19.39 -10.21 -2.13
C PRO A 88 -19.77 -8.74 -1.90
N PRO A 89 -21.04 -8.36 -2.10
CA PRO A 89 -21.53 -7.09 -1.59
C PRO A 89 -21.46 -7.15 -0.06
N LEU A 90 -20.47 -6.50 0.56
CA LEU A 90 -20.45 -6.37 2.01
C LEU A 90 -21.70 -5.60 2.42
N LYS A 91 -22.64 -6.29 3.06
CA LYS A 91 -23.84 -5.70 3.62
C LYS A 91 -23.46 -4.94 4.90
N SER A 92 -23.01 -3.68 4.74
CA SER A 92 -22.88 -2.63 5.79
C SER A 92 -21.86 -2.92 6.92
N SER A 93 -20.89 -2.07 7.27
CA SER A 93 -20.87 -0.61 7.43
C SER A 93 -19.49 -0.03 7.06
N GLU A 94 -19.30 0.36 5.79
CA GLU A 94 -18.11 1.15 5.44
C GLU A 94 -18.25 2.58 5.98
N PRO A 95 -17.17 3.23 6.42
CA PRO A 95 -17.19 4.66 6.67
C PRO A 95 -17.47 5.42 5.37
N ASP A 96 -17.68 6.72 5.44
CA ASP A 96 -17.84 7.51 4.21
C ASP A 96 -16.55 7.50 3.39
N LEU A 97 -16.60 6.84 2.23
CA LEU A 97 -15.51 6.70 1.30
C LEU A 97 -15.71 7.55 0.02
N TRP A 98 -16.73 8.40 -0.05
CA TRP A 98 -17.09 9.07 -1.31
C TRP A 98 -17.04 10.59 -1.22
N HIS A 99 -17.04 11.15 -0.01
CA HIS A 99 -16.96 12.58 0.24
C HIS A 99 -15.59 12.98 0.80
N GLU A 100 -15.56 13.88 1.79
CA GLU A 100 -14.32 14.32 2.44
C GLU A 100 -13.63 13.15 3.14
N ARG A 101 -12.35 12.95 2.84
CA ARG A 101 -11.55 11.85 3.37
C ARG A 101 -10.68 12.31 4.53
N THR A 102 -10.67 11.50 5.58
CA THR A 102 -9.67 11.52 6.65
C THR A 102 -8.58 10.47 6.37
N PRO A 103 -7.42 10.54 7.06
CA PRO A 103 -6.40 9.50 6.99
C PRO A 103 -6.95 8.08 7.20
N GLU A 104 -7.87 7.89 8.15
CA GLU A 104 -8.47 6.59 8.48
C GLU A 104 -9.30 6.04 7.32
N THR A 105 -10.15 6.89 6.72
CA THR A 105 -10.94 6.50 5.55
C THR A 105 -10.04 6.22 4.33
N ALA A 106 -8.94 6.96 4.17
CA ALA A 106 -7.97 6.75 3.11
C ALA A 106 -7.23 5.41 3.28
N LEU A 107 -6.82 5.06 4.50
CA LEU A 107 -6.27 3.74 4.83
C LEU A 107 -7.28 2.63 4.55
N ARG A 108 -8.56 2.83 4.90
CA ARG A 108 -9.61 1.88 4.55
C ARG A 108 -9.71 1.66 3.03
N ALA A 109 -9.58 2.73 2.24
CA ALA A 109 -9.54 2.62 0.79
C ALA A 109 -8.29 1.86 0.29
N VAL A 110 -7.11 2.08 0.90
CA VAL A 110 -5.89 1.29 0.63
C VAL A 110 -6.15 -0.20 0.86
N HIS A 111 -6.80 -0.57 1.96
CA HIS A 111 -7.13 -1.97 2.26
C HIS A 111 -8.08 -2.58 1.22
N LEU A 112 -9.11 -1.85 0.79
CA LEU A 112 -10.02 -2.32 -0.27
C LEU A 112 -9.30 -2.47 -1.61
N ALA A 113 -8.34 -1.60 -1.92
CA ALA A 113 -7.54 -1.70 -3.13
C ALA A 113 -6.59 -2.90 -3.09
N LEU A 114 -5.96 -3.19 -1.94
CA LEU A 114 -5.16 -4.39 -1.74
C LEU A 114 -5.99 -5.66 -1.93
N ARG A 115 -7.19 -5.73 -1.34
CA ARG A 115 -8.13 -6.83 -1.56
C ARG A 115 -8.46 -7.01 -3.04
N SER A 116 -8.76 -5.91 -3.74
CA SER A 116 -9.06 -5.94 -5.18
C SER A 116 -7.86 -6.41 -6.00
N ALA A 117 -6.64 -5.99 -5.64
CA ALA A 117 -5.40 -6.43 -6.28
C ALA A 117 -5.15 -7.94 -6.06
N ILE A 118 -5.36 -8.46 -4.85
CA ILE A 118 -5.20 -9.88 -4.52
C ILE A 118 -6.17 -10.74 -5.31
N ILE A 119 -7.46 -10.39 -5.35
CA ILE A 119 -8.49 -11.13 -6.12
C ILE A 119 -8.12 -11.21 -7.60
N ARG A 120 -7.60 -10.13 -8.16
CA ARG A 120 -7.17 -10.07 -9.56
C ARG A 120 -5.87 -10.83 -9.81
N GLN A 121 -5.13 -11.16 -8.76
CA GLN A 121 -3.74 -11.60 -8.86
C GLN A 121 -2.91 -10.53 -9.60
N ALA A 122 -3.02 -9.28 -9.14
CA ALA A 122 -2.23 -8.19 -9.69
C ALA A 122 -0.73 -8.41 -9.39
N PRO A 123 0.17 -7.88 -10.24
CA PRO A 123 1.60 -7.93 -10.00
C PRO A 123 1.99 -7.32 -8.64
N ALA A 124 3.02 -7.87 -8.01
CA ALA A 124 3.57 -7.45 -6.74
C ALA A 124 3.93 -5.96 -6.72
N ILE A 125 4.41 -5.40 -7.83
CA ILE A 125 4.70 -3.96 -7.95
C ILE A 125 3.48 -3.07 -7.70
N VAL A 126 2.28 -3.54 -8.06
CA VAL A 126 1.02 -2.82 -7.84
C VAL A 126 0.71 -2.80 -6.34
N MET A 127 0.82 -3.95 -5.68
CA MET A 127 0.63 -4.07 -4.23
C MET A 127 1.67 -3.28 -3.45
N ALA A 128 2.94 -3.29 -3.88
CA ALA A 128 4.02 -2.51 -3.30
C ALA A 128 3.70 -1.01 -3.30
N GLY A 129 3.16 -0.50 -4.42
CA GLY A 129 2.73 0.90 -4.54
C GLY A 129 1.55 1.27 -3.63
N LEU A 130 0.67 0.33 -3.32
CA LEU A 130 -0.43 0.53 -2.37
C LEU A 130 0.09 0.56 -0.92
N PHE A 131 0.96 -0.37 -0.54
CA PHE A 131 1.61 -0.36 0.78
C PHE A 131 2.45 0.91 1.00
N LEU A 132 3.20 1.35 -0.01
CA LEU A 132 3.95 2.60 0.07
C LEU A 132 3.04 3.81 0.36
N ARG A 133 1.89 3.89 -0.31
CA ARG A 133 0.89 4.94 -0.03
C ARG A 133 0.26 4.82 1.36
N GLY A 134 0.01 3.61 1.84
CA GLY A 134 -0.45 3.40 3.21
C GLY A 134 0.57 3.89 4.24
N SER A 135 1.86 3.59 4.04
CA SER A 135 2.93 4.06 4.93
C SER A 135 3.00 5.59 5.01
N TRP A 136 2.78 6.26 3.90
CA TRP A 136 2.70 7.71 3.79
C TRP A 136 1.53 8.28 4.60
N ILE A 137 0.38 7.61 4.62
CA ILE A 137 -0.77 8.03 5.45
C ILE A 137 -0.44 7.83 6.94
N PHE A 138 0.15 6.70 7.32
CA PHE A 138 0.62 6.46 8.69
C PHE A 138 1.64 7.50 9.17
N ARG A 139 2.55 7.92 8.28
CA ARG A 139 3.49 9.03 8.53
C ARG A 139 2.77 10.33 8.86
N GLU A 140 1.67 10.67 8.16
CA GLU A 140 0.92 11.91 8.43
C GLU A 140 0.26 11.91 9.81
N ILE A 141 -0.21 10.76 10.27
CA ILE A 141 -0.86 10.63 11.59
C ILE A 141 0.14 10.31 12.71
N GLY A 142 1.44 10.29 12.41
CA GLY A 142 2.51 10.05 13.39
C GLY A 142 2.60 8.61 13.90
N ASN A 143 1.99 7.63 13.21
CA ASN A 143 2.07 6.23 13.58
C ASN A 143 3.32 5.57 12.94
N THR A 144 4.47 5.75 13.61
CA THR A 144 5.77 5.28 13.12
C THR A 144 5.87 3.75 13.06
N GLU A 145 5.19 3.03 13.95
CA GLU A 145 5.22 1.55 13.95
C GLU A 145 4.57 1.00 12.68
N MET A 146 3.33 1.41 12.40
CA MET A 146 2.60 0.99 11.20
C MET A 146 3.24 1.52 9.92
N GLU A 147 3.82 2.73 9.95
CA GLU A 147 4.62 3.23 8.83
C GLU A 147 5.74 2.26 8.48
N LYS A 148 6.57 1.86 9.46
CA LYS A 148 7.69 0.93 9.25
C LYS A 148 7.20 -0.43 8.75
N GLU A 149 6.09 -0.92 9.28
CA GLU A 149 5.49 -2.17 8.83
C GLU A 149 5.09 -2.11 7.34
N PHE A 150 4.39 -1.04 6.93
CA PHE A 150 3.97 -0.85 5.54
C PHE A 150 5.15 -0.61 4.60
N LEU A 151 6.17 0.14 5.02
CA LEU A 151 7.41 0.30 4.26
C LEU A 151 8.12 -1.05 4.07
N GLY A 152 8.16 -1.90 5.11
CA GLY A 152 8.73 -3.24 5.05
C GLY A 152 8.01 -4.14 4.05
N LYS A 153 6.67 -4.13 4.06
CA LYS A 153 5.83 -4.86 3.09
C LYS A 153 6.05 -4.35 1.66
N ALA A 154 6.03 -3.03 1.46
CA ALA A 154 6.29 -2.41 0.16
C ALA A 154 7.67 -2.80 -0.38
N LYS A 155 8.70 -2.75 0.47
CA LYS A 155 10.07 -3.12 0.13
C LYS A 155 10.16 -4.55 -0.42
N ARG A 156 9.65 -5.54 0.34
CA ARG A 156 9.70 -6.95 -0.07
C ARG A 156 8.99 -7.21 -1.39
N LEU A 157 7.84 -6.56 -1.61
CA LEU A 157 7.09 -6.69 -2.85
C LEU A 157 7.81 -6.04 -4.04
N TYR A 158 8.50 -4.90 -3.83
CA TYR A 158 9.34 -4.32 -4.87
C TYR A 158 10.56 -5.20 -5.18
N GLU A 159 11.24 -5.76 -4.17
CA GLU A 159 12.34 -6.72 -4.34
C GLU A 159 11.88 -7.96 -5.11
N TYR A 160 10.76 -8.57 -4.69
CA TYR A 160 10.16 -9.72 -5.36
C TYR A 160 9.81 -9.40 -6.82
N SER A 161 9.12 -8.27 -7.07
CA SER A 161 8.76 -7.86 -8.42
C SER A 161 9.99 -7.67 -9.30
N PHE A 162 11.03 -7.02 -8.76
CA PHE A 162 12.28 -6.79 -9.48
C PHE A 162 13.00 -8.10 -9.86
N GLU A 163 12.93 -9.13 -9.02
CA GLU A 163 13.62 -10.40 -9.23
C GLU A 163 12.82 -11.43 -10.04
N LYS A 164 11.49 -11.44 -9.88
CA LYS A 164 10.63 -12.56 -10.33
C LYS A 164 9.61 -12.18 -11.39
N GLU A 165 9.21 -10.91 -11.48
CA GLU A 165 8.18 -10.49 -12.44
C GLU A 165 8.76 -10.07 -13.79
N SER A 166 7.94 -10.16 -14.83
CA SER A 166 8.33 -9.79 -16.20
C SER A 166 8.82 -8.34 -16.29
N ASN A 167 9.89 -8.12 -17.06
CA ASN A 167 10.47 -6.80 -17.36
C ASN A 167 9.43 -5.77 -17.81
N ARG A 168 8.31 -6.18 -18.42
CA ARG A 168 7.27 -5.25 -18.89
C ARG A 168 6.71 -4.34 -17.78
N TYR A 169 6.54 -4.85 -16.56
CA TYR A 169 6.03 -4.04 -15.45
C TYR A 169 7.09 -3.09 -14.89
N LEU A 170 8.35 -3.54 -14.89
CA LEU A 170 9.52 -2.74 -14.51
C LEU A 170 9.83 -1.65 -15.54
N GLU A 171 9.63 -1.92 -16.83
CA GLU A 171 9.79 -0.96 -17.94
C GLU A 171 8.77 0.17 -17.85
N GLN A 172 7.52 -0.12 -17.47
CA GLN A 172 6.49 0.90 -17.30
C GLN A 172 6.75 1.85 -16.13
N MET A 173 7.27 1.34 -15.00
CA MET A 173 7.62 2.17 -13.84
C MET A 173 9.01 2.82 -13.97
N GLY A 174 9.88 2.22 -14.77
CA GLY A 174 11.30 2.54 -14.89
C GLY A 174 12.13 1.72 -13.91
N GLN A 175 12.94 0.80 -14.41
CA GLN A 175 13.78 -0.10 -13.61
C GLN A 175 14.61 0.65 -12.55
N ALA A 176 15.22 1.78 -12.94
CA ALA A 176 15.99 2.64 -12.04
C ALA A 176 15.17 3.19 -10.88
N ARG A 177 13.89 3.55 -11.11
CA ARG A 177 13.00 4.07 -10.05
C ARG A 177 12.65 3.00 -9.04
N VAL A 178 12.39 1.77 -9.50
CA VAL A 178 12.10 0.64 -8.61
C VAL A 178 13.32 0.31 -7.76
N MET A 179 14.51 0.23 -8.36
CA MET A 179 15.77 0.00 -7.63
C MET A 179 16.04 1.12 -6.61
N TYR A 180 15.80 2.38 -7.00
CA TYR A 180 15.94 3.52 -6.09
C TYR A 180 14.98 3.40 -4.90
N LEU A 181 13.70 3.07 -5.13
CA LEU A 181 12.73 2.85 -4.06
C LEU A 181 13.17 1.73 -3.12
N ILE A 182 13.63 0.60 -3.66
CA ILE A 182 14.13 -0.50 -2.80
C ILE A 182 15.28 0.00 -1.92
N GLY A 183 16.23 0.75 -2.48
CA GLY A 183 17.34 1.34 -1.71
C GLY A 183 16.87 2.31 -0.64
N GLU A 184 15.96 3.23 -0.99
CA GLU A 184 15.45 4.24 -0.05
C GLU A 184 14.57 3.63 1.05
N LEU A 185 13.76 2.62 0.73
CA LEU A 185 12.97 1.90 1.73
C LEU A 185 13.86 1.10 2.68
N ASN A 186 14.93 0.47 2.18
CA ASN A 186 15.94 -0.14 3.05
C ASN A 186 16.55 0.91 4.00
N ARG A 187 16.94 2.08 3.49
CA ARG A 187 17.51 3.16 4.30
C ARG A 187 16.56 3.63 5.40
N LYS A 188 15.30 3.92 5.05
CA LYS A 188 14.26 4.35 6.00
C LYS A 188 13.95 3.31 7.08
N LEU A 189 14.19 2.03 6.79
CA LEU A 189 14.02 0.92 7.75
C LEU A 189 15.29 0.65 8.59
N GLY A 190 16.38 1.37 8.36
CA GLY A 190 17.66 1.17 9.04
C GLY A 190 18.56 0.10 8.40
N ASN A 191 18.14 -0.49 7.28
CA ASN A 191 18.92 -1.46 6.50
C ASN A 191 19.95 -0.73 5.63
N PHE A 192 20.89 -0.01 6.24
CA PHE A 192 21.81 0.87 5.51
C PHE A 192 22.74 0.13 4.54
N ASP A 193 23.20 -1.08 4.90
CA ASP A 193 24.01 -1.94 4.01
C ASP A 193 23.27 -2.26 2.71
N ASP A 194 22.01 -2.69 2.82
CA ASP A 194 21.16 -2.99 1.67
C ASP A 194 20.92 -1.74 0.82
N ALA A 195 20.64 -0.61 1.46
CA ALA A 195 20.43 0.67 0.78
C ALA A 195 21.66 1.06 -0.07
N VAL A 196 22.86 1.03 0.51
CA VAL A 196 24.11 1.34 -0.20
C VAL A 196 24.34 0.38 -1.35
N ARG A 197 24.07 -0.92 -1.18
CA ARG A 197 24.19 -1.93 -2.26
C ARG A 197 23.26 -1.62 -3.43
N TRP A 198 21.99 -1.33 -3.16
CA TRP A 198 21.01 -1.03 -4.20
C TRP A 198 21.36 0.23 -4.98
N PHE A 199 21.69 1.33 -4.30
CA PHE A 199 22.12 2.56 -4.97
C PHE A 199 23.43 2.38 -5.75
N SER A 200 24.40 1.65 -5.21
CA SER A 200 25.67 1.37 -5.91
C SER A 200 25.45 0.55 -7.19
N ARG A 201 24.49 -0.40 -7.17
CA ARG A 201 24.10 -1.18 -8.35
C ARG A 201 23.51 -0.30 -9.46
N ILE A 202 22.82 0.79 -9.08
CA ILE A 202 22.31 1.76 -10.05
C ILE A 202 23.46 2.58 -10.64
N LEU A 203 24.31 3.15 -9.80
CA LEU A 203 25.40 4.03 -10.20
C LEU A 203 26.48 3.33 -11.03
N SER A 204 26.69 2.03 -10.82
CA SER A 204 27.68 1.24 -11.57
C SER A 204 27.17 0.73 -12.92
N ASN A 205 25.85 0.69 -13.13
CA ASN A 205 25.26 0.19 -14.37
C ASN A 205 25.22 1.28 -15.46
N ARG A 206 26.25 1.32 -16.30
CA ARG A 206 26.38 2.29 -17.41
C ARG A 206 25.30 2.18 -18.48
N ASN A 207 24.64 1.02 -18.60
CA ASN A 207 23.60 0.78 -19.61
C ASN A 207 22.21 1.18 -19.14
N MET A 208 22.04 1.50 -17.86
CA MET A 208 20.74 1.89 -17.32
C MET A 208 20.45 3.36 -17.63
N VAL A 209 19.35 3.60 -18.32
CA VAL A 209 18.85 4.95 -18.57
C VAL A 209 18.20 5.46 -17.29
N VAL A 210 18.75 6.56 -16.75
CA VAL A 210 18.28 7.20 -15.53
C VAL A 210 18.00 8.67 -15.86
N GLU A 211 16.81 9.15 -15.53
CA GLU A 211 16.46 10.56 -15.70
C GLU A 211 17.36 11.46 -14.81
N PRO A 212 17.74 12.67 -15.27
CA PRO A 212 18.70 13.52 -14.54
C PRO A 212 18.32 13.82 -13.09
N ASP A 213 17.05 14.09 -12.83
CA ASP A 213 16.55 14.36 -11.47
C ASP A 213 16.68 13.14 -10.56
N LEU A 214 16.35 11.95 -11.09
CA LEU A 214 16.50 10.70 -10.37
C LEU A 214 17.98 10.37 -10.13
N GLN A 215 18.85 10.64 -11.11
CA GLN A 215 20.29 10.42 -10.98
C GLN A 215 20.90 11.25 -9.85
N ARG A 216 20.51 12.53 -9.73
CA ARG A 216 20.92 13.38 -8.60
C ARG A 216 20.42 12.78 -7.28
N LEU A 217 19.14 12.45 -7.22
CA LEU A 217 18.52 11.90 -6.01
C LEU A 217 19.17 10.59 -5.55
N ILE A 218 19.53 9.70 -6.49
CA ILE A 218 20.27 8.45 -6.19
C ILE A 218 21.62 8.76 -5.53
N ARG A 219 22.38 9.73 -6.04
CA ARG A 219 23.68 10.10 -5.47
C ARG A 219 23.52 10.68 -4.07
N ASP A 220 22.58 11.61 -3.91
CA ASP A 220 22.30 12.25 -2.63
C ASP A 220 21.92 11.20 -1.57
N GLN A 221 20.98 10.29 -1.88
CA GLN A 221 20.56 9.26 -0.91
C GLN A 221 21.62 8.19 -0.66
N TRP A 222 22.50 7.93 -1.62
CA TRP A 222 23.63 7.02 -1.42
C TRP A 222 24.67 7.59 -0.45
N GLU A 223 24.97 8.89 -0.55
CA GLU A 223 25.85 9.57 0.40
C GLU A 223 25.25 9.54 1.81
N VAL A 224 23.96 9.90 1.94
CA VAL A 224 23.23 9.83 3.21
C VAL A 224 23.27 8.41 3.79
N ALA A 225 22.95 7.38 2.98
CA ALA A 225 22.96 5.99 3.45
C ALA A 225 24.35 5.54 3.95
N ARG A 226 25.44 6.00 3.32
CA ARG A 226 26.81 5.71 3.77
C ARG A 226 27.15 6.41 5.07
N GLU A 227 26.71 7.65 5.25
CA GLU A 227 26.91 8.37 6.50
C GLU A 227 26.14 7.71 7.64
N GLU A 228 24.88 7.33 7.40
CA GLU A 228 24.04 6.61 8.37
C GLU A 228 24.63 5.22 8.70
N HIS A 229 25.17 4.51 7.71
CA HIS A 229 25.90 3.24 7.92
C HIS A 229 27.13 3.40 8.82
N LYS A 230 27.93 4.45 8.61
CA LYS A 230 29.11 4.76 9.43
C LYS A 230 28.73 5.18 10.85
N LYS A 231 27.64 5.93 11.02
CA LYS A 231 27.12 6.33 12.34
C LYS A 231 26.51 5.15 13.09
N GLY A 232 25.74 4.28 12.41
CA GLY A 232 25.19 3.06 13.02
C GLY A 232 26.25 2.03 13.43
N SER A 233 27.43 2.05 12.82
CA SER A 233 28.58 1.22 13.21
C SER A 233 29.47 1.84 14.29
N ALA A 234 29.26 3.12 14.64
CA ALA A 234 29.87 3.81 15.78
C ALA A 234 28.77 4.05 16.83
N GLY A 235 28.45 3.01 17.62
CA GLY A 235 27.22 2.91 18.41
C GLY A 235 26.80 4.15 19.21
N GLU A 236 25.49 4.43 19.18
CA GLU A 236 24.80 5.40 20.03
C GLU A 236 23.45 4.84 20.52
N PRO A 237 22.88 5.38 21.62
CA PRO A 237 22.03 4.66 22.56
C PRO A 237 20.63 4.35 22.04
N GLN A 238 20.06 3.25 22.56
CA GLN A 238 18.67 2.87 22.35
C GLN A 238 17.73 3.98 22.86
N GLU A 239 16.96 4.60 21.97
CA GLU A 239 15.83 5.46 22.35
C GLU A 239 14.82 4.63 23.17
N GLU A 240 14.55 5.09 24.38
CA GLU A 240 13.55 4.50 25.28
C GLU A 240 12.18 4.43 24.58
N LYS A 241 11.68 3.20 24.44
CA LYS A 241 10.29 2.95 24.03
C LYS A 241 9.37 3.56 25.08
N LYS A 242 8.67 4.64 24.74
CA LYS A 242 7.55 5.12 25.56
C LYS A 242 6.41 4.12 25.46
N GLU A 243 6.09 3.48 26.58
CA GLU A 243 4.85 2.70 26.74
C GLU A 243 3.64 3.59 26.45
N MET A 244 2.82 3.19 25.50
CA MET A 244 1.58 3.88 25.16
C MET A 244 0.40 2.93 25.41
N LYS A 245 -0.61 3.43 26.13
CA LYS A 245 -1.74 2.62 26.62
C LYS A 245 -2.59 2.09 25.45
N PRO A 246 -3.09 0.83 25.54
CA PRO A 246 -3.93 0.25 24.51
C PRO A 246 -5.26 1.01 24.42
N VAL A 247 -5.67 1.32 23.19
CA VAL A 247 -7.00 1.88 22.90
C VAL A 247 -7.97 0.72 22.80
N GLU A 248 -8.83 0.55 23.81
CA GLU A 248 -9.90 -0.46 23.78
C GLU A 248 -11.04 -0.03 22.84
N ILE A 249 -11.31 -0.86 21.84
CA ILE A 249 -12.47 -0.75 20.97
C ILE A 249 -13.06 -2.16 20.83
N SER A 250 -14.26 -2.38 21.35
CA SER A 250 -15.02 -3.62 21.13
C SER A 250 -15.74 -3.57 19.78
N ILE A 251 -16.00 -4.73 19.15
CA ILE A 251 -17.19 -5.08 18.30
C ILE A 251 -16.92 -6.33 17.40
N VAL A 252 -18.02 -7.01 17.01
CA VAL A 252 -18.21 -8.40 16.53
C VAL A 252 -18.05 -8.64 15.00
N LEU A 253 -17.46 -9.78 14.61
CA LEU A 253 -17.31 -10.31 13.23
C LEU A 253 -18.64 -10.85 12.64
N GLY A 254 -18.93 -10.55 11.36
CA GLY A 254 -20.09 -11.10 10.64
C GLY A 254 -19.81 -12.41 9.90
N HIS A 255 -20.82 -13.28 9.75
CA HIS A 255 -20.73 -14.62 9.14
C HIS A 255 -20.18 -14.63 7.70
N GLU A 256 -20.55 -13.68 6.86
CA GLU A 256 -20.11 -13.60 5.45
C GLU A 256 -18.59 -13.29 5.33
N GLN A 257 -18.01 -12.62 6.33
CA GLN A 257 -16.57 -12.32 6.39
C GLN A 257 -15.76 -13.56 6.83
N ALA A 258 -16.33 -14.37 7.74
CA ALA A 258 -15.74 -15.65 8.13
C ALA A 258 -15.69 -16.62 6.94
N GLU A 259 -16.76 -16.73 6.16
CA GLU A 259 -16.83 -17.61 4.97
C GLU A 259 -15.83 -17.21 3.86
N TRP A 260 -15.65 -15.90 3.59
CA TRP A 260 -14.64 -15.46 2.62
C TRP A 260 -13.20 -15.81 3.06
N LEU A 261 -12.90 -15.68 4.37
CA LEU A 261 -11.60 -16.07 4.93
C LEU A 261 -11.37 -17.58 4.84
N LYS A 262 -12.40 -18.41 5.07
CA LYS A 262 -12.34 -19.87 4.86
C LYS A 262 -11.86 -20.19 3.45
N HIS A 263 -12.42 -19.52 2.44
CA HIS A 263 -12.10 -19.77 1.03
C HIS A 263 -10.70 -19.31 0.62
N VAL A 264 -10.22 -18.16 1.13
CA VAL A 264 -8.91 -17.59 0.79
C VAL A 264 -7.76 -18.33 1.48
N VAL A 265 -7.93 -18.73 2.74
CA VAL A 265 -6.89 -19.43 3.53
C VAL A 265 -6.68 -20.88 3.07
N GLN A 266 -7.72 -21.51 2.50
CA GLN A 266 -7.69 -22.91 2.06
C GLN A 266 -7.20 -23.10 0.61
N ARG A 267 -6.91 -22.02 -0.14
CA ARG A 267 -6.36 -22.09 -1.50
C ARG A 267 -4.92 -21.63 -1.56
N SER A 268 -4.03 -22.49 -2.06
CA SER A 268 -2.66 -22.13 -2.41
C SER A 268 -2.66 -21.02 -3.47
N PHE A 269 -2.00 -19.89 -3.21
CA PHE A 269 -1.92 -18.78 -4.16
C PHE A 269 -0.74 -19.00 -5.12
N GLU A 270 -0.98 -19.71 -6.22
CA GLU A 270 0.03 -19.86 -7.29
C GLU A 270 0.03 -18.63 -8.19
N TYR A 271 1.08 -17.81 -8.09
CA TYR A 271 1.33 -16.70 -9.03
C TYR A 271 2.46 -17.08 -9.99
N HIS A 272 2.15 -17.23 -11.28
CA HIS A 272 3.12 -17.54 -12.34
C HIS A 272 4.09 -18.69 -12.05
N GLY A 273 3.62 -19.76 -11.39
CA GLY A 273 4.41 -20.96 -11.10
C GLY A 273 5.45 -20.80 -9.99
N ALA A 274 5.49 -19.66 -9.29
CA ALA A 274 6.23 -19.50 -8.06
C ALA A 274 5.25 -19.53 -6.87
N ARG A 275 5.49 -20.45 -5.94
CA ARG A 275 4.79 -20.52 -4.66
C ARG A 275 5.28 -19.32 -3.84
N ILE A 276 4.48 -18.26 -3.75
CA ILE A 276 4.67 -17.25 -2.70
C ILE A 276 4.27 -18.00 -1.42
N GLU A 277 5.20 -18.17 -0.49
CA GLU A 277 4.92 -18.98 0.71
C GLU A 277 3.68 -18.44 1.40
N ASP A 278 2.70 -19.33 1.59
CA ASP A 278 1.36 -19.08 2.12
C ASP A 278 1.38 -18.17 3.37
N ALA A 279 2.49 -18.17 4.11
CA ALA A 279 2.75 -17.36 5.28
C ALA A 279 2.64 -15.84 5.08
N GLU A 280 3.01 -15.23 3.95
CA GLU A 280 3.09 -13.76 3.86
C GLU A 280 1.76 -13.06 3.56
N ILE A 281 0.93 -13.65 2.69
CA ILE A 281 -0.43 -13.17 2.42
C ILE A 281 -1.34 -13.54 3.59
N ILE A 282 -1.18 -14.74 4.17
CA ILE A 282 -1.91 -15.13 5.38
C ILE A 282 -1.50 -14.25 6.56
N LYS A 283 -0.23 -13.86 6.68
CA LYS A 283 0.21 -12.93 7.73
C LYS A 283 -0.38 -11.53 7.54
N VAL A 284 -0.47 -11.01 6.32
CA VAL A 284 -1.19 -9.76 6.03
C VAL A 284 -2.68 -9.89 6.36
N ILE A 285 -3.31 -11.03 6.06
CA ILE A 285 -4.72 -11.30 6.41
C ILE A 285 -4.89 -11.42 7.94
N ILE A 286 -3.99 -12.11 8.64
CA ILE A 286 -3.97 -12.24 10.10
C ILE A 286 -3.73 -10.88 10.76
N GLU A 287 -2.80 -10.07 10.24
CA GLU A 287 -2.51 -8.72 10.73
C GLU A 287 -3.70 -7.79 10.48
N LEU A 288 -4.35 -7.85 9.31
CA LEU A 288 -5.59 -7.12 9.01
C LEU A 288 -6.79 -7.59 9.86
N LEU A 289 -6.79 -8.85 10.31
CA LEU A 289 -7.77 -9.38 11.25
C LEU A 289 -7.43 -9.02 12.69
N ALA A 290 -6.17 -8.98 13.09
CA ALA A 290 -5.71 -8.58 14.42
C ALA A 290 -5.86 -7.05 14.64
N GLU A 291 -5.66 -6.25 13.60
CA GLU A 291 -5.86 -4.79 13.59
C GLU A 291 -7.37 -4.42 13.63
N LYS A 292 -8.24 -5.34 13.17
CA LYS A 292 -9.70 -5.16 13.17
C LYS A 292 -10.42 -5.89 14.31
N TYR A 293 -9.79 -6.91 14.91
CA TYR A 293 -10.31 -7.79 15.98
C TYR A 293 -9.20 -8.13 17.01
N PRO A 294 -8.90 -7.23 17.96
CA PRO A 294 -7.77 -7.38 18.90
C PRO A 294 -7.87 -8.61 19.82
N ASP A 295 -9.08 -9.08 20.10
CA ASP A 295 -9.36 -10.22 20.98
C ASP A 295 -9.06 -11.58 20.34
N LEU A 296 -8.84 -11.63 19.02
CA LEU A 296 -8.68 -12.90 18.30
C LEU A 296 -7.33 -13.58 18.57
N ALA A 297 -6.34 -12.86 19.12
CA ALA A 297 -5.01 -13.34 19.54
C ALA A 297 -4.38 -14.44 18.65
N LEU A 298 -4.60 -14.39 17.33
CA LEU A 298 -4.09 -15.38 16.38
C LEU A 298 -2.60 -15.11 16.16
N LYS A 299 -1.76 -15.98 16.68
CA LYS A 299 -0.28 -15.94 16.62
C LYS A 299 0.25 -16.82 15.49
N SER A 300 -0.58 -17.67 14.89
CA SER A 300 -0.16 -18.61 13.85
C SER A 300 -1.24 -18.88 12.78
N VAL A 301 -0.77 -19.33 11.62
CA VAL A 301 -1.62 -19.83 10.51
C VAL A 301 -2.50 -21.00 10.95
N GLU A 302 -2.03 -21.81 11.89
CA GLU A 302 -2.73 -22.99 12.40
C GLU A 302 -3.92 -22.60 13.31
N GLU A 303 -3.80 -21.55 14.11
CA GLU A 303 -4.92 -21.01 14.91
C GLU A 303 -6.01 -20.39 14.02
N LEU A 304 -5.63 -19.71 12.93
CA LEU A 304 -6.58 -19.20 11.94
C LEU A 304 -7.34 -20.35 11.27
N LYS A 305 -6.65 -21.43 10.87
CA LYS A 305 -7.29 -22.63 10.30
C LYS A 305 -8.24 -23.31 11.29
N ASN A 306 -7.90 -23.37 12.58
CA ASN A 306 -8.75 -23.97 13.61
C ASN A 306 -10.02 -23.15 13.90
N LEU A 307 -9.91 -21.81 13.91
CA LEU A 307 -11.05 -20.91 14.08
C LEU A 307 -12.02 -20.98 12.88
N LEU A 308 -11.49 -21.25 11.70
CA LEU A 308 -12.23 -21.39 10.45
C LEU A 308 -12.80 -22.81 10.23
N ALA A 309 -12.43 -23.79 11.07
CA ALA A 309 -12.90 -25.18 11.00
C ALA A 309 -14.18 -25.45 11.82
N VAL A 310 -14.58 -24.49 12.67
CA VAL A 310 -15.89 -24.47 13.38
C VAL A 310 -16.92 -23.69 12.53
#